data_AF-A0A3P9KL59-F1
#
_entry.id   AF-A0A3P9KL59-F1
#
_cell.length_a   1.000
_cell.length_b   1.000
_cell.length_c   1.000
_cell.angle_alpha   90.00
_cell.angle_beta   90.00
_cell.angle_gamma   90.00
#
_symmetry.space_group_name_H-M   'P 1'
#
loop_
_entity.id
_entity.type
_entity.pdbx_description
1 polymer ?
#
loop_
_entity_poly.entity_id
_entity_poly.type
_entity_poly.pdbx_seq_one_letter_code
_entity_poly.pdbx_strand_id
1 'polypeptide(L)'
;MAAQLVVALLALVSLGAASEPNCTELVKPLVLDSHSPIYGKWVLRVGTWDEPDLKSDLGSVKSSWLELYPSSHAEVINVYWADRLNEDKCLQGLATATVSGITTHATFVINGHTSYHDGKYYETCEDCLLSEDTTLLPDGKTKGRYLFLYTRNTTLESSELEKFKNQAECLKFSPELHFMSTDLCPDDRETTTPAAEKTENDEGEA
;
A
#
# COMPACT_ATOMS: atom_id res chain seq x y z
N MET A 1 27.55 -44.65 21.71
CA MET A 1 27.39 -43.23 22.10
C MET A 1 27.77 -42.25 20.98
N ALA A 2 28.86 -42.45 20.24
CA ALA A 2 29.25 -41.54 19.14
C ALA A 2 28.24 -41.51 17.96
N ALA A 3 27.68 -42.65 17.55
CA ALA A 3 26.74 -42.71 16.43
C ALA A 3 25.42 -41.96 16.68
N GLN A 4 24.93 -41.92 17.91
CA GLN A 4 23.70 -41.20 18.26
C GLN A 4 23.88 -39.68 18.26
N LEU A 5 25.07 -39.20 18.63
CA LEU A 5 25.45 -37.78 18.53
C LEU A 5 25.50 -37.30 17.07
N VAL A 6 26.02 -38.14 16.16
CA VAL A 6 26.09 -37.82 14.72
C VAL A 6 24.69 -37.75 14.09
N VAL A 7 23.78 -38.66 14.46
CA VAL A 7 22.39 -38.66 13.98
C VAL A 7 21.61 -37.45 14.51
N ALA A 8 21.81 -37.07 15.77
CA ALA A 8 21.19 -35.88 16.34
C ALA A 8 21.69 -34.57 15.69
N LEU A 9 23.00 -34.48 15.40
CA LEU A 9 23.60 -33.35 14.67
C LEU A 9 23.07 -33.24 13.24
N LEU A 10 22.91 -34.35 12.51
CA LEU A 10 22.36 -34.34 11.15
C LEU A 10 20.88 -33.94 11.12
N ALA A 11 20.09 -34.35 12.12
CA ALA A 11 18.70 -33.92 12.26
C ALA A 11 18.58 -32.41 12.54
N LEU A 12 19.46 -31.86 13.38
CA LEU A 12 19.52 -30.42 13.67
C LEU A 12 19.95 -29.59 12.46
N VAL A 13 20.86 -30.09 11.63
CA VAL A 13 21.27 -29.42 10.38
C VAL A 13 20.17 -29.47 9.32
N SER A 14 19.38 -30.55 9.26
CA SER A 14 18.24 -30.64 8.32
C SER A 14 17.05 -29.73 8.68
N LEU A 15 16.91 -29.32 9.94
CA LEU A 15 15.87 -28.39 10.39
C LEU A 15 16.23 -26.91 10.18
N GLY A 16 17.51 -26.61 9.90
CA GLY A 16 18.00 -25.24 9.70
C GLY A 16 17.92 -24.72 8.26
N ALA A 17 17.58 -25.59 7.30
CA ALA A 17 17.38 -25.18 5.91
C ALA A 17 15.90 -24.79 5.69
N ALA A 18 15.46 -23.71 6.34
CA ALA A 18 14.38 -22.93 5.75
C ALA A 18 14.93 -22.48 4.39
N SER A 19 14.37 -22.98 3.29
CA SER A 19 14.78 -22.53 1.97
C SER A 19 14.61 -21.01 1.94
N GLU A 20 15.69 -20.27 1.68
CA GLU A 20 15.60 -18.83 1.51
C GLU A 20 14.46 -18.54 0.53
N PRO A 21 13.56 -17.59 0.84
CA PRO A 21 12.49 -17.23 -0.07
C PRO A 21 13.09 -16.93 -1.45
N ASN A 22 12.48 -17.45 -2.52
CA ASN A 22 12.93 -17.15 -3.89
C ASN A 22 12.63 -15.68 -4.20
N CYS A 23 13.51 -14.78 -3.74
CA CYS A 23 13.26 -13.35 -3.77
C CYS A 23 13.08 -12.82 -5.19
N THR A 24 13.77 -13.41 -6.18
CA THR A 24 13.61 -13.03 -7.60
C THR A 24 12.16 -13.14 -8.07
N GLU A 25 11.45 -14.18 -7.63
CA GLU A 25 10.05 -14.39 -7.97
C GLU A 25 9.11 -13.56 -7.08
N LEU A 26 9.41 -13.48 -5.79
CA LEU A 26 8.57 -12.76 -4.82
C LEU A 26 8.57 -11.25 -5.02
N VAL A 27 9.67 -10.65 -5.50
CA VAL A 27 9.78 -9.19 -5.72
C VAL A 27 9.77 -8.83 -7.20
N LYS A 28 9.04 -9.61 -8.00
CA LYS A 28 8.84 -9.32 -9.42
C LYS A 28 8.06 -8.01 -9.60
N PRO A 29 8.64 -6.98 -10.26
CA PRO A 29 7.96 -5.70 -10.45
C PRO A 29 6.75 -5.81 -11.37
N LEU A 30 5.73 -5.00 -11.13
CA LEU A 30 4.61 -4.80 -12.05
C LEU A 30 5.00 -3.88 -13.21
N VAL A 31 4.43 -4.13 -14.38
CA VAL A 31 4.47 -3.20 -15.51
C VAL A 31 3.39 -2.14 -15.29
N LEU A 32 3.78 -0.87 -15.43
CA LEU A 32 2.92 0.28 -15.22
C LEU A 32 2.50 0.85 -16.57
N ASP A 33 1.27 0.58 -16.97
CA ASP A 33 0.62 1.11 -18.15
C ASP A 33 -0.87 1.39 -17.87
N SER A 34 -1.65 1.78 -18.89
CA SER A 34 -3.07 2.10 -18.76
C SER A 34 -3.98 0.91 -18.45
N HIS A 35 -3.47 -0.32 -18.53
CA HIS A 35 -4.19 -1.56 -18.21
C HIS A 35 -3.64 -2.26 -16.95
N SER A 36 -2.70 -1.62 -16.26
CA SER A 36 -2.07 -2.16 -15.06
C SER A 36 -3.11 -2.50 -13.99
N PRO A 37 -2.97 -3.65 -13.28
CA PRO A 37 -3.94 -4.09 -12.27
C PRO A 37 -3.99 -3.17 -11.04
N ILE A 38 -3.10 -2.17 -10.96
CA ILE A 38 -3.05 -1.20 -9.87
C ILE A 38 -4.26 -0.26 -9.84
N TYR A 39 -5.03 -0.13 -10.92
CA TYR A 39 -6.14 0.81 -10.94
C TYR A 39 -7.34 0.36 -10.08
N GLY A 40 -8.08 1.36 -9.61
CA GLY A 40 -9.23 1.24 -8.72
C GLY A 40 -8.90 1.59 -7.27
N LYS A 41 -9.87 1.34 -6.40
CA LYS A 41 -9.81 1.64 -4.96
C LYS A 41 -9.13 0.52 -4.18
N TRP A 42 -8.30 0.91 -3.23
CA TRP A 42 -7.45 0.06 -2.41
C TRP A 42 -7.43 0.54 -0.96
N VAL A 43 -7.55 -0.37 -0.01
CA VAL A 43 -7.53 -0.05 1.42
C VAL A 43 -6.29 -0.62 2.07
N LEU A 44 -5.53 0.23 2.77
CA LEU A 44 -4.30 -0.18 3.43
C LEU A 44 -4.61 -1.12 4.59
N ARG A 45 -3.94 -2.28 4.64
CA ARG A 45 -4.13 -3.27 5.71
C ARG A 45 -2.92 -3.36 6.62
N VAL A 46 -1.74 -3.40 6.04
CA VAL A 46 -0.50 -3.56 6.79
C VAL A 46 0.62 -2.81 6.12
N GLY A 47 1.49 -2.22 6.94
CA GLY A 47 2.72 -1.58 6.50
C GLY A 47 3.93 -2.01 7.34
N THR A 48 5.11 -1.91 6.74
CA THR A 48 6.41 -1.97 7.41
C THR A 48 7.31 -0.85 6.88
N TRP A 49 8.45 -0.62 7.53
CA TRP A 49 9.41 0.44 7.27
C TRP A 49 10.84 -0.10 7.34
N ASP A 50 11.80 0.59 6.72
CA ASP A 50 13.23 0.22 6.79
C ASP A 50 14.03 1.10 7.76
N GLU A 51 13.64 2.37 7.91
CA GLU A 51 14.28 3.31 8.83
C GLU A 51 13.47 3.50 10.12
N PRO A 52 14.09 3.43 11.32
CA PRO A 52 13.37 3.48 12.61
C PRO A 52 12.48 4.71 12.80
N ASP A 53 12.91 5.87 12.29
CA ASP A 53 12.18 7.14 12.43
C ASP A 53 10.84 7.14 11.67
N LEU A 54 10.66 6.25 10.70
CA LEU A 54 9.41 6.11 9.96
C LEU A 54 8.31 5.38 10.74
N LYS A 55 8.68 4.65 11.79
CA LYS A 55 7.71 3.93 12.63
C LYS A 55 6.67 4.85 13.26
N SER A 56 7.10 6.01 13.77
CA SER A 56 6.20 6.96 14.42
C SER A 56 5.28 7.65 13.42
N ASP A 57 5.79 7.95 12.22
CA ASP A 57 5.03 8.57 11.14
C ASP A 57 3.89 7.63 10.70
N LEU A 58 4.20 6.35 10.44
CA LEU A 58 3.17 5.36 10.11
C LEU A 58 2.16 5.15 11.26
N GLY A 59 2.64 5.14 12.51
CA GLY A 59 1.78 5.00 13.69
C GLY A 59 0.84 6.17 13.96
N SER A 60 0.99 7.30 13.26
CA SER A 60 0.08 8.44 13.34
C SER A 60 -1.21 8.27 12.51
N VAL A 61 -1.19 7.31 11.57
CA VAL A 61 -2.29 7.00 10.67
C VAL A 61 -3.07 5.80 11.21
N LYS A 62 -4.36 6.00 11.46
CA LYS A 62 -5.28 4.99 11.98
C LYS A 62 -5.79 4.07 10.87
N SER A 63 -6.09 4.63 9.70
CA SER A 63 -6.52 3.91 8.50
C SER A 63 -6.26 4.74 7.25
N SER A 64 -6.06 4.09 6.10
CA SER A 64 -5.84 4.76 4.82
C SER A 64 -6.50 4.00 3.68
N TRP A 65 -6.99 4.73 2.69
CA TRP A 65 -7.35 4.17 1.39
C TRP A 65 -6.95 5.13 0.28
N LEU A 66 -6.73 4.56 -0.91
CA LEU A 66 -6.41 5.31 -2.12
C LEU A 66 -7.19 4.76 -3.31
N GLU A 67 -7.34 5.58 -4.33
CA GLU A 67 -7.84 5.17 -5.64
C GLU A 67 -6.88 5.66 -6.71
N LEU A 68 -6.38 4.71 -7.50
CA LEU A 68 -5.53 4.98 -8.65
C LEU A 68 -6.39 4.92 -9.91
N TYR A 69 -6.28 5.91 -10.78
CA TYR A 69 -7.02 5.92 -12.04
C TYR A 69 -6.18 6.54 -13.17
N PRO A 70 -6.34 6.05 -14.42
CA PRO A 70 -5.55 6.52 -15.54
C PRO A 70 -5.86 7.99 -15.84
N SER A 71 -4.86 8.72 -16.35
CA SER A 71 -5.07 10.05 -16.93
C SER A 71 -5.19 9.98 -18.46
N SER A 72 -5.32 11.14 -19.11
CA SER A 72 -5.26 11.25 -20.57
C SER A 72 -3.84 11.01 -21.14
N HIS A 73 -2.81 11.04 -20.29
CA HIS A 73 -1.42 10.76 -20.65
C HIS A 73 -1.01 9.41 -20.05
N ALA A 74 -0.50 8.50 -20.88
CA ALA A 74 -0.19 7.13 -20.48
C ALA A 74 0.83 7.01 -19.34
N GLU A 75 1.71 8.00 -19.20
CA GLU A 75 2.77 8.06 -18.18
C GLU A 75 2.31 8.77 -16.90
N VAL A 76 1.02 9.09 -16.77
CA VAL A 76 0.49 9.86 -15.66
C VAL A 76 -0.68 9.12 -15.03
N ILE A 77 -0.54 8.82 -13.74
CA ILE A 77 -1.55 8.20 -12.89
C ILE A 77 -2.12 9.28 -11.96
N ASN A 78 -3.44 9.34 -11.88
CA ASN A 78 -4.11 10.16 -10.89
C ASN A 78 -4.30 9.35 -9.60
N VAL A 79 -4.17 10.02 -8.47
CA VAL A 79 -4.33 9.44 -7.13
C VAL A 79 -5.34 10.27 -6.37
N TYR A 80 -6.40 9.63 -5.89
CA TYR A 80 -7.19 10.15 -4.78
C TYR A 80 -6.81 9.37 -3.53
N TRP A 81 -6.60 10.05 -2.41
CA TRP A 81 -6.17 9.42 -1.16
C TRP A 81 -6.98 9.98 0.00
N ALA A 82 -7.18 9.15 1.02
CA ALA A 82 -7.85 9.55 2.26
C ALA A 82 -7.25 8.80 3.46
N ASP A 83 -6.75 9.56 4.41
CA ASP A 83 -6.12 9.09 5.63
C ASP A 83 -6.91 9.55 6.85
N ARG A 84 -7.14 8.62 7.79
CA ARG A 84 -7.65 8.94 9.13
C ARG A 84 -6.49 8.99 10.09
N LEU A 85 -6.33 10.10 10.79
CA LEU A 85 -5.33 10.26 11.84
C LEU A 85 -5.87 9.78 13.20
N ASN A 86 -4.98 9.59 14.17
CA ASN A 86 -5.34 9.12 15.52
C ASN A 86 -6.35 10.01 16.28
N GLU A 87 -6.45 11.29 15.95
CA GLU A 87 -7.45 12.23 16.51
C GLU A 87 -8.81 12.15 15.79
N ASP A 88 -9.05 11.08 15.03
CA ASP A 88 -10.24 10.85 14.18
C ASP A 88 -10.45 11.95 13.12
N LYS A 89 -9.39 12.69 12.79
CA LYS A 89 -9.38 13.65 11.69
C LYS A 89 -9.14 12.94 10.36
N CYS A 90 -10.03 13.19 9.40
CA CYS A 90 -9.84 12.78 8.01
C CYS A 90 -9.07 13.85 7.21
N LEU A 91 -8.05 13.40 6.50
CA LEU A 91 -7.32 14.17 5.49
C LEU A 91 -7.52 13.48 4.15
N GLN A 92 -7.85 14.23 3.12
CA GLN A 92 -8.09 13.68 1.79
C GLN A 92 -7.60 14.65 0.73
N GLY A 93 -7.26 14.13 -0.44
CA GLY A 93 -6.78 14.98 -1.51
C GLY A 93 -6.55 14.26 -2.82
N LEU A 94 -6.10 15.06 -3.77
CA LEU A 94 -5.66 14.61 -5.08
C LEU A 94 -4.14 14.73 -5.17
N ALA A 95 -3.53 13.77 -5.84
CA ALA A 95 -2.15 13.83 -6.27
C ALA A 95 -2.03 13.25 -7.68
N THR A 96 -0.89 13.50 -8.29
CA THR A 96 -0.53 12.94 -9.58
C THR A 96 0.82 12.27 -9.45
N ALA A 97 0.95 11.11 -10.07
CA ALA A 97 2.19 10.38 -10.15
C ALA A 97 2.62 10.23 -11.62
N THR A 98 3.87 10.56 -11.94
CA THR A 98 4.45 10.31 -13.26
C THR A 98 5.20 8.98 -13.26
N VAL A 99 5.16 8.24 -14.36
CA VAL A 99 5.78 6.93 -14.49
C VAL A 99 7.11 7.06 -15.24
N SER A 100 8.18 6.50 -14.68
CA SER A 100 9.49 6.37 -15.31
C SER A 100 9.97 4.92 -15.17
N GLY A 101 9.79 4.13 -16.23
CA GLY A 101 10.07 2.70 -16.20
C GLY A 101 9.12 1.97 -15.23
N ILE A 102 9.67 1.46 -14.13
CA ILE A 102 8.91 0.77 -13.06
C ILE A 102 8.65 1.64 -11.83
N THR A 103 9.11 2.89 -11.86
CA THR A 103 9.02 3.82 -10.72
C THR A 103 7.94 4.86 -11.00
N THR A 104 7.16 5.20 -9.98
CA THR A 104 6.25 6.35 -10.00
C THR A 104 6.82 7.49 -9.18
N HIS A 105 6.76 8.72 -9.67
CA HIS A 105 7.17 9.91 -8.94
C HIS A 105 5.93 10.72 -8.58
N ALA A 106 5.62 10.81 -7.29
CA ALA A 106 4.42 11.48 -6.79
C ALA A 106 4.78 12.65 -5.87
N THR A 107 3.95 13.68 -5.91
CA THR A 107 4.04 14.81 -4.98
C THR A 107 2.68 14.97 -4.29
N PHE A 108 2.69 14.91 -2.97
CA PHE A 108 1.51 15.10 -2.13
C PHE A 108 1.60 16.45 -1.44
N VAL A 109 0.50 17.20 -1.45
CA VAL A 109 0.39 18.47 -0.74
C VAL A 109 -0.67 18.33 0.34
N ILE A 110 -0.25 18.30 1.60
CA ILE A 110 -1.10 18.03 2.75
C ILE A 110 -0.99 19.21 3.72
N ASN A 111 -2.09 19.94 3.93
CA ASN A 111 -2.13 21.12 4.82
C ASN A 111 -1.01 22.14 4.52
N GLY A 112 -0.63 22.33 3.25
CA GLY A 112 0.43 23.25 2.84
C GLY A 112 1.86 22.70 2.95
N HIS A 113 2.03 21.45 3.39
CA HIS A 113 3.31 20.74 3.37
C HIS A 113 3.41 19.88 2.11
N THR A 114 4.56 19.94 1.45
CA THR A 114 4.86 19.11 0.27
C THR A 114 5.67 17.90 0.69
N SER A 115 5.25 16.72 0.25
CA SER A 115 5.97 15.46 0.40
C SER A 115 6.25 14.84 -0.96
N TYR A 116 7.45 14.29 -1.13
CA TYR A 116 7.96 13.75 -2.39
C TYR A 116 8.19 12.25 -2.25
N HIS A 117 7.71 11.48 -3.23
CA HIS A 117 7.65 10.03 -3.13
C HIS A 117 8.04 9.35 -4.44
N ASP A 118 8.89 8.32 -4.32
CA ASP A 118 9.18 7.37 -5.38
C ASP A 118 8.53 6.02 -5.04
N GLY A 119 7.54 5.63 -5.84
CA GLY A 119 6.76 4.40 -5.67
C GLY A 119 7.21 3.27 -6.60
N LYS A 120 7.13 2.03 -6.13
CA LYS A 120 7.27 0.81 -6.95
C LYS A 120 6.19 -0.19 -6.57
N TYR A 121 5.74 -0.97 -7.56
CA TYR A 121 4.69 -1.96 -7.36
C TYR A 121 5.19 -3.36 -7.74
N TYR A 122 4.72 -4.37 -7.02
CA TYR A 122 5.17 -5.75 -7.16
C TYR A 122 4.01 -6.71 -7.33
N GLU A 123 4.22 -7.80 -8.07
CA GLU A 123 3.26 -8.89 -8.18
C GLU A 123 3.00 -9.51 -6.79
N THR A 124 1.72 -9.68 -6.42
CA THR A 124 1.35 -10.24 -5.11
C THR A 124 0.13 -11.15 -5.21
N CYS A 125 -0.97 -10.89 -4.51
CA CYS A 125 -2.26 -11.57 -4.67
C CYS A 125 -3.17 -10.85 -5.69
N GLU A 126 -4.21 -11.50 -6.19
CA GLU A 126 -5.13 -10.95 -7.21
C GLU A 126 -5.90 -9.71 -6.71
N ASP A 127 -6.34 -9.75 -5.45
CA ASP A 127 -7.07 -8.66 -4.79
C ASP A 127 -6.19 -7.84 -3.82
N CYS A 128 -4.87 -7.82 -4.08
CA CYS A 128 -3.89 -7.07 -3.31
C CYS A 128 -3.13 -6.07 -4.19
N LEU A 129 -2.68 -4.99 -3.56
CA LEU A 129 -1.70 -4.07 -4.13
C LEU A 129 -0.51 -3.98 -3.18
N LEU A 130 0.67 -4.42 -3.63
CA LEU A 130 1.91 -4.25 -2.90
C LEU A 130 2.66 -3.05 -3.46
N SER A 131 2.88 -2.05 -2.60
CA SER A 131 3.56 -0.80 -2.95
C SER A 131 4.75 -0.57 -2.03
N GLU A 132 5.93 -0.38 -2.60
CA GLU A 132 7.07 0.25 -1.92
C GLU A 132 6.98 1.75 -2.13
N ASP A 133 7.04 2.53 -1.06
CA ASP A 133 7.02 3.99 -1.08
C ASP A 133 8.32 4.53 -0.49
N THR A 134 9.13 5.18 -1.31
CA THR A 134 10.36 5.84 -0.85
C THR A 134 10.06 7.31 -0.61
N THR A 135 10.07 7.73 0.65
CA THR A 135 9.91 9.14 1.03
C THR A 135 11.23 9.88 0.80
N LEU A 136 11.16 11.02 0.12
CA LEU A 136 12.31 11.86 -0.20
C LEU A 136 12.31 13.15 0.62
N LEU A 137 13.50 13.61 0.99
CA LEU A 137 13.74 14.94 1.55
C LEU A 137 13.71 15.99 0.43
N PRO A 138 13.55 17.29 0.75
CA PRO A 138 13.53 18.36 -0.25
C PRO A 138 14.80 18.47 -1.10
N ASP A 139 15.93 17.93 -0.62
CA ASP A 139 17.20 17.86 -1.36
C ASP A 139 17.31 16.60 -2.25
N GLY A 140 16.24 15.80 -2.34
CA GLY A 140 16.15 14.58 -3.14
C GLY A 140 16.75 13.34 -2.49
N LYS A 141 17.31 13.43 -1.28
CA LYS A 141 17.82 12.24 -0.58
C LYS A 141 16.68 11.41 0.00
N THR A 142 16.88 10.11 0.08
CA THR A 142 15.96 9.19 0.75
C THR A 142 15.91 9.46 2.24
N LYS A 143 14.70 9.72 2.76
CA LYS A 143 14.41 9.71 4.21
C LYS A 143 14.29 8.27 4.72
N GLY A 144 13.70 7.40 3.91
CA GLY A 144 13.48 5.98 4.18
C GLY A 144 12.36 5.47 3.28
N ARG A 145 11.97 4.22 3.49
CA ARG A 145 10.97 3.52 2.71
C ARG A 145 9.90 2.90 3.59
N TYR A 146 8.71 2.81 3.02
CA TYR A 146 7.64 1.95 3.49
C TYR A 146 7.38 0.82 2.49
N LEU A 147 6.87 -0.29 2.99
CA LEU A 147 6.23 -1.32 2.19
C LEU A 147 4.80 -1.49 2.69
N PHE A 148 3.85 -1.30 1.78
CA PHE A 148 2.42 -1.28 2.07
C PHE A 148 1.70 -2.38 1.31
N LEU A 149 0.84 -3.11 2.02
CA LEU A 149 -0.10 -4.04 1.42
C LEU A 149 -1.52 -3.49 1.57
N TYR A 150 -2.12 -3.21 0.42
CA TYR A 150 -3.53 -2.86 0.32
C TYR A 150 -4.34 -4.04 -0.20
N THR A 151 -5.64 -4.03 0.09
CA THR A 151 -6.61 -5.00 -0.40
C THR A 151 -7.83 -4.30 -0.99
N ARG A 152 -8.54 -4.94 -1.92
CA ARG A 152 -9.85 -4.44 -2.40
C ARG A 152 -10.93 -4.52 -1.33
N ASN A 153 -10.90 -5.58 -0.53
CA ASN A 153 -11.87 -5.86 0.53
C ASN A 153 -11.33 -5.56 1.93
N THR A 154 -12.10 -5.87 2.97
CA THR A 154 -11.72 -5.64 4.38
C THR A 154 -10.93 -6.75 5.04
N THR A 155 -10.71 -7.86 4.34
CA THR A 155 -10.05 -9.05 4.89
C THR A 155 -8.68 -9.24 4.25
N LEU A 156 -7.73 -9.68 5.06
CA LEU A 156 -6.40 -10.09 4.63
C LEU A 156 -6.19 -11.51 5.13
N GLU A 157 -6.04 -12.45 4.19
CA GLU A 157 -5.88 -13.87 4.53
C GLU A 157 -4.48 -14.14 5.09
N SER A 158 -4.36 -15.18 5.93
CA SER A 158 -3.08 -15.51 6.56
C SER A 158 -1.99 -15.83 5.52
N SER A 159 -2.34 -16.49 4.41
CA SER A 159 -1.40 -16.79 3.33
C SER A 159 -0.91 -15.54 2.60
N GLU A 160 -1.77 -14.52 2.45
CA GLU A 160 -1.42 -13.24 1.84
C GLU A 160 -0.48 -12.44 2.74
N LEU A 161 -0.75 -12.45 4.05
CA LEU A 161 0.12 -11.85 5.04
C LEU A 161 1.51 -12.52 5.09
N GLU A 162 1.58 -13.85 5.04
CA GLU A 162 2.88 -14.55 4.98
C GLU A 162 3.64 -14.24 3.69
N LYS A 163 2.95 -14.15 2.54
CA LYS A 163 3.57 -13.71 1.29
C LYS A 163 4.15 -12.29 1.44
N PHE A 164 3.40 -11.36 2.04
CA PHE A 164 3.86 -9.99 2.30
C PHE A 164 5.10 -9.96 3.21
N LYS A 165 5.14 -10.76 4.27
CA LYS A 165 6.33 -10.86 5.15
C LYS A 165 7.57 -11.34 4.40
N ASN A 166 7.42 -12.36 3.56
CA ASN A 166 8.53 -12.86 2.73
C ASN A 166 8.98 -11.80 1.71
N GLN A 167 8.05 -11.04 1.12
CA GLN A 167 8.37 -9.93 0.23
C GLN A 167 9.11 -8.80 0.98
N ALA A 168 8.67 -8.46 2.20
CA ALA A 168 9.34 -7.51 3.08
C ALA A 168 10.77 -7.92 3.43
N GLU A 169 10.98 -9.20 3.76
CA GLU A 169 12.31 -9.77 4.04
C GLU A 169 13.22 -9.67 2.81
N CYS A 170 12.73 -10.06 1.63
CA CYS A 170 13.47 -9.95 0.37
C CYS A 170 13.88 -8.51 0.04
N LEU A 171 13.04 -7.53 0.38
CA LEU A 171 13.28 -6.10 0.19
C LEU A 171 14.01 -5.42 1.37
N LYS A 172 14.38 -6.20 2.40
CA LYS A 172 15.13 -5.79 3.60
C LYS A 172 14.39 -4.76 4.47
N PHE A 173 13.08 -4.90 4.60
CA PHE A 173 12.27 -4.13 5.56
C PHE A 173 12.32 -4.74 6.96
N SER A 174 11.86 -3.97 7.94
CA SER A 174 11.67 -4.45 9.31
C SER A 174 10.68 -5.63 9.37
N PRO A 175 10.93 -6.64 10.23
CA PRO A 175 9.95 -7.70 10.50
C PRO A 175 8.77 -7.19 11.35
N GLU A 176 8.86 -6.00 11.93
CA GLU A 176 7.75 -5.37 12.65
C GLU A 176 6.69 -4.88 11.67
N LEU A 177 5.43 -5.08 12.03
CA LEU A 177 4.28 -4.73 11.21
C LEU A 177 3.37 -3.73 11.93
N HIS A 178 2.84 -2.79 11.17
CA HIS A 178 1.77 -1.92 11.62
C HIS A 178 0.48 -2.26 10.88
N PHE A 179 -0.55 -2.67 11.61
CA PHE A 179 -1.86 -3.02 11.07
C PHE A 179 -2.82 -1.84 11.16
N MET A 180 -3.51 -1.56 10.06
CA MET A 180 -4.48 -0.47 9.98
C MET A 180 -5.85 -0.86 10.52
N SER A 181 -6.58 0.13 11.04
CA SER A 181 -8.01 0.02 11.34
C SER A 181 -8.84 -0.12 10.06
N THR A 182 -10.03 -0.71 10.18
CA THR A 182 -11.04 -0.80 9.12
C THR A 182 -12.01 0.39 9.08
N ASP A 183 -11.93 1.32 10.04
CA ASP A 183 -12.77 2.52 10.13
C ASP A 183 -12.25 3.63 9.21
N LEU A 184 -12.63 3.57 7.93
CA LEU A 184 -12.12 4.44 6.87
C LEU A 184 -12.73 5.84 6.89
N CYS A 185 -12.02 6.81 6.31
CA CYS A 185 -12.60 8.11 5.98
C CYS A 185 -13.66 7.99 4.88
N PRO A 186 -14.76 8.77 4.94
CA PRO A 186 -15.74 8.85 3.86
C PRO A 186 -15.11 9.48 2.62
N ASP A 187 -15.62 9.14 1.44
CA ASP A 187 -15.20 9.76 0.18
C ASP A 187 -15.88 11.12 -0.01
N ASP A 188 -15.12 12.21 0.07
CA ASP A 188 -15.67 13.56 -0.08
C ASP A 188 -16.21 13.85 -1.49
N ARG A 189 -15.83 13.05 -2.49
CA ARG A 189 -16.36 13.19 -3.85
C ARG A 189 -17.81 12.71 -3.93
N GLU A 190 -18.18 11.71 -3.14
CA GLU A 190 -19.54 11.14 -3.13
C GLU A 190 -20.52 12.04 -2.36
N THR A 191 -20.08 12.65 -1.26
CA THR A 191 -20.90 13.54 -0.42
C THR A 191 -21.28 14.86 -1.10
N THR A 192 -20.63 15.20 -2.22
CA THR A 192 -20.88 16.43 -2.98
C THR A 192 -21.89 16.24 -4.12
N THR A 193 -22.47 15.05 -4.31
CA THR A 193 -23.50 14.81 -5.33
C THR A 193 -24.88 15.28 -4.83
N PRO A 194 -25.50 16.33 -5.42
CA PRO A 194 -26.87 16.71 -5.04
C PRO A 194 -27.81 15.55 -5.38
N ALA A 195 -28.66 15.16 -4.43
CA ALA A 195 -29.73 14.19 -4.65
C ALA A 195 -30.62 14.67 -5.81
N ALA A 196 -30.43 14.09 -6.99
CA ALA A 196 -31.27 14.36 -8.15
C ALA A 196 -32.64 13.71 -7.95
N GLU A 197 -33.66 14.57 -7.92
CA GLU A 197 -35.05 14.35 -8.30
C GLU A 197 -35.73 13.06 -7.80
N LYS A 198 -36.39 13.16 -6.64
CA LYS A 198 -37.71 12.55 -6.51
C LYS A 198 -38.70 13.48 -7.20
N THR A 199 -39.03 13.17 -8.45
CA THR A 199 -40.15 13.75 -9.16
C THR A 199 -41.43 13.40 -8.38
N GLU A 200 -42.03 14.40 -7.74
CA GLU A 200 -43.45 14.36 -7.40
C GLU A 200 -44.22 14.36 -8.73
N ASN A 201 -44.65 13.17 -9.14
CA ASN A 201 -45.89 13.05 -9.88
C ASN A 201 -47.00 13.27 -8.85
N ASP A 202 -47.66 14.43 -8.90
CA ASP A 202 -49.04 14.50 -8.46
C ASP A 202 -49.87 15.16 -9.57
N GLU A 203 -50.90 14.41 -9.96
CA GLU A 203 -51.86 14.72 -11.00
C GLU A 203 -52.91 15.71 -10.48
N GLY A 204 -53.38 16.60 -11.35
CA GLY A 204 -54.82 16.81 -11.53
C GLY A 204 -55.58 17.89 -10.73
N GLU A 205 -56.50 18.52 -11.47
CA GLU A 205 -57.69 19.30 -11.07
C GLU A 205 -57.52 20.73 -10.50
N ALA A 206 -57.65 21.74 -11.38
CA ALA A 206 -58.92 22.42 -11.67
C ALA A 206 -58.80 23.39 -12.85
#